data_AF-A0A1A9M6B1-F1
#
_entry.id   AF-A0A1A9M6B1-F1
#
_cell.length_a   1.000
_cell.length_b   1.000
_cell.length_c   1.000
_cell.angle_alpha   90.00
_cell.angle_beta   90.00
_cell.angle_gamma   90.00
#
_symmetry.space_group_name_H-M   'P 1'
#
loop_
_entity.id
_entity.type
_entity.pdbx_description
1 polymer ?
#
loop_
_entity_poly.entity_id
_entity_poly.type
_entity_poly.pdbx_seq_one_letter_code
_entity_poly.pdbx_strand_id
1 'polypeptide(L)'
;MSLSDYRRKRRFDKTRKPEPGKALPAGRRAIFGVQLHRASRRHYDFRLQVGDALKSWAVPEGPSDDPKVKRMAVEAEDHPVD
;
A
#
# COMPACT_ATOMS: atom_id res chain seq x y z
N MET A 1 -8.83 3.81 -9.71
CA MET A 1 -9.89 4.71 -9.20
C MET A 1 -9.23 5.99 -8.73
N SER A 2 -9.80 7.18 -8.96
CA SER A 2 -9.17 8.43 -8.48
C SER A 2 -9.23 8.51 -6.96
N LEU A 3 -8.25 9.16 -6.33
CA LEU A 3 -8.25 9.41 -4.87
C LEU A 3 -9.53 10.13 -4.40
N SER A 4 -10.14 10.94 -5.28
CA SER A 4 -11.40 11.63 -5.05
C SER A 4 -12.58 10.66 -4.94
N ASP A 5 -12.64 9.64 -5.79
CA ASP A 5 -13.68 8.59 -5.73
C ASP A 5 -13.49 7.67 -4.53
N TYR A 6 -12.23 7.40 -4.15
CA TYR A 6 -11.90 6.66 -2.93
C TYR A 6 -12.37 7.42 -1.68
N ARG A 7 -12.06 8.73 -1.59
CA ARG A 7 -12.49 9.57 -0.47
C ARG A 7 -14.02 9.66 -0.35
N ARG A 8 -14.75 9.78 -1.46
CA ARG A 8 -16.22 9.88 -1.46
C ARG A 8 -16.92 8.59 -0.98
N LYS A 9 -16.35 7.42 -1.25
CA LYS A 9 -16.93 6.12 -0.86
C LYS A 9 -16.60 5.71 0.58
N ARG A 10 -15.80 6.47 1.31
CA ARG A 10 -15.30 6.08 2.63
C ARG A 10 -15.67 7.12 3.70
N ARG A 11 -16.03 6.61 4.88
CA ARG A 11 -16.34 7.38 6.09
C ARG A 11 -15.16 7.28 7.06
N PHE A 12 -14.23 8.21 6.93
CA PHE A 12 -13.02 8.29 7.76
C PHE A 12 -13.34 8.71 9.22
N ASP A 13 -14.52 9.31 9.42
CA ASP A 13 -15.13 9.64 10.71
C ASP A 13 -15.58 8.41 11.52
N LYS A 14 -15.83 7.27 10.85
CA LYS A 14 -16.37 6.05 11.48
C LYS A 14 -15.45 4.83 11.45
N THR A 15 -14.37 4.86 10.68
CA THR A 15 -13.44 3.73 10.56
C THR A 15 -11.99 4.20 10.63
N ARG A 16 -11.08 3.40 11.22
CA ARG A 16 -9.62 3.62 11.26
C ARG A 16 -8.97 3.54 9.86
N LYS A 17 -9.59 4.15 8.85
CA LYS A 17 -9.08 4.19 7.48
C LYS A 17 -8.12 5.37 7.37
N PRO A 18 -6.95 5.18 6.74
CA PRO A 18 -5.96 6.24 6.62
C PRO A 18 -6.48 7.35 5.70
N GLU A 19 -6.18 8.61 6.04
CA GLU A 19 -6.50 9.74 5.17
C GLU A 19 -5.32 9.95 4.22
N PRO A 20 -5.44 9.71 2.91
CA PRO A 20 -4.27 9.81 2.03
C PRO A 20 -3.70 11.25 2.06
N GLY A 21 -2.46 11.40 2.54
CA GLY A 21 -1.63 12.58 2.30
C GLY A 21 -1.15 13.37 3.53
N LYS A 22 -1.28 12.89 4.78
CA LYS A 22 -0.60 13.57 5.90
C LYS A 22 0.90 13.32 5.85
N ALA A 23 1.71 14.36 6.06
CA ALA A 23 3.16 14.18 6.15
C ALA A 23 3.53 13.26 7.33
N LEU A 24 4.60 12.49 7.15
CA LEU A 24 5.23 11.77 8.25
C LEU A 24 5.67 12.75 9.33
N PRO A 25 5.44 12.47 10.62
CA PRO A 25 5.98 13.28 11.71
C PRO A 25 7.50 13.39 11.60
N ALA A 26 8.04 14.59 11.83
CA ALA A 26 9.48 14.83 11.82
C ALA A 26 10.18 13.85 12.77
N GLY A 27 11.27 13.22 12.30
CA GLY A 27 12.04 12.24 13.06
C GLY A 27 11.56 10.78 12.96
N ARG A 28 10.44 10.49 12.29
CA ARG A 28 10.04 9.10 11.96
C ARG A 28 10.56 8.67 10.60
N ARG A 29 11.15 7.48 10.53
CA ARG A 29 11.52 6.83 9.26
C ARG A 29 10.27 6.20 8.63
N ALA A 30 10.15 6.34 7.32
CA ALA A 30 9.13 5.61 6.56
C ALA A 30 9.38 4.10 6.66
N ILE A 31 8.30 3.33 6.73
CA ILE A 31 8.36 1.86 6.71
C ILE A 31 7.90 1.30 5.36
N PHE A 32 8.33 0.08 5.09
CA PHE A 32 7.78 -0.72 3.99
C PHE A 32 7.60 -2.16 4.45
N GLY A 33 6.71 -2.89 3.78
CA GLY A 33 6.42 -4.29 4.09
C GLY A 33 6.23 -5.09 2.81
N VAL A 34 6.68 -6.35 2.86
CA VAL A 34 6.44 -7.35 1.81
C VAL A 34 5.76 -8.54 2.46
N GLN A 35 4.49 -8.77 2.13
CA GLN A 35 3.70 -9.83 2.73
C GLN A 35 3.39 -10.90 1.69
N LEU A 36 3.61 -12.17 2.02
CA LEU A 36 3.15 -13.26 1.18
C LEU A 36 1.67 -13.51 1.44
N HIS A 37 0.84 -13.29 0.43
CA HIS A 37 -0.60 -13.49 0.52
C HIS A 37 -1.00 -14.81 -0.17
N ARG A 38 -1.55 -15.74 0.62
CA ARG A 38 -2.14 -16.99 0.13
C ARG A 38 -3.65 -16.83 -0.11
N ALA A 39 -4.01 -16.03 -1.10
CA ALA A 39 -5.37 -15.95 -1.61
C ALA A 39 -5.64 -17.06 -2.66
N SER A 40 -6.68 -16.92 -3.47
CA SER A 40 -6.96 -17.82 -4.61
C SER A 40 -5.78 -17.98 -5.58
N ARG A 41 -5.00 -16.90 -5.76
CA ARG A 41 -3.67 -16.93 -6.36
C ARG A 41 -2.66 -16.44 -5.34
N ARG A 42 -1.57 -17.18 -5.20
CA ARG A 42 -0.41 -16.76 -4.42
C ARG A 42 0.18 -15.50 -5.05
N HIS A 43 0.33 -14.44 -4.27
CA HIS A 43 0.99 -13.20 -4.68
C HIS A 43 1.65 -12.56 -3.46
N TYR A 44 2.48 -11.55 -3.69
CA TYR A 44 3.02 -10.72 -2.63
C TYR A 44 2.31 -9.38 -2.60
N ASP A 45 1.99 -8.89 -1.41
CA ASP A 45 1.56 -7.50 -1.20
C ASP A 45 2.79 -6.68 -0.85
N PHE A 46 3.14 -5.73 -1.71
CA PHE A 46 4.18 -4.73 -1.47
C PHE A 46 3.55 -3.45 -0.96
N ARG A 47 4.01 -2.94 0.18
CA ARG A 47 3.46 -1.76 0.83
C ARG A 47 4.54 -0.76 1.19
N LEU A 48 4.36 0.50 0.81
CA LEU A 48 5.27 1.60 1.10
C LEU A 48 4.53 2.71 1.84
N GLN A 49 5.07 3.14 2.98
CA GLN A 49 4.49 4.26 3.70
C GLN A 49 4.72 5.56 2.95
N VAL A 50 3.62 6.22 2.60
CA VAL A 50 3.59 7.57 2.07
C VAL A 50 2.69 8.38 2.98
N GLY A 51 3.32 9.10 3.90
CA GLY A 51 2.58 9.84 4.92
C GLY A 51 2.01 8.95 6.01
N ASP A 52 0.71 9.01 6.22
CA ASP A 52 -0.08 8.20 7.15
C ASP A 52 -0.75 6.98 6.51
N ALA A 53 -0.47 6.72 5.22
CA ALA A 53 -1.00 5.58 4.49
C ALA A 53 0.11 4.67 3.96
N LEU A 54 -0.17 3.38 3.89
CA LEU A 54 0.60 2.41 3.13
C LEU A 54 0.02 2.34 1.72
N LYS A 55 0.75 2.89 0.74
CA LYS A 55 0.48 2.64 -0.67
C LYS A 55 0.81 1.19 -0.98
N SER A 56 -0.11 0.49 -1.63
CA SER A 56 -0.06 -0.97 -1.74
C SER A 56 -0.16 -1.44 -3.19
N TRP A 57 0.58 -2.51 -3.50
CA TRP A 57 0.54 -3.18 -4.79
C TRP A 57 0.55 -4.70 -4.61
N ALA A 58 -0.25 -5.40 -5.41
CA ALA A 58 -0.16 -6.84 -5.57
C ALA A 58 0.89 -7.17 -6.64
N VAL A 59 1.87 -8.00 -6.27
CA VAL A 59 2.99 -8.43 -7.11
C VAL A 59 2.89 -9.96 -7.28
N PRO A 60 2.29 -10.46 -8.38
CA PRO A 60 2.00 -11.89 -8.56
C PRO A 60 3.24 -12.77 -8.46
N GLU A 61 4.34 -12.32 -9.07
CA GLU A 61 5.59 -13.08 -9.10
C GLU A 61 6.57 -12.71 -7.96
N GLY A 62 6.16 -11.79 -7.08
CA GLY A 62 6.99 -11.30 -5.99
C GLY A 62 8.12 -10.34 -6.40
N PRO A 63 8.88 -9.83 -5.41
CA PRO A 63 10.04 -8.98 -5.67
C PRO A 63 11.18 -9.77 -6.33
N SER A 64 12.04 -9.04 -7.05
CA SER A 64 13.27 -9.58 -7.64
C SER A 64 14.49 -8.94 -7.00
N ASP A 65 15.52 -9.72 -6.77
CA ASP A 65 16.86 -9.26 -6.38
C ASP A 65 17.70 -8.84 -7.61
N ASP A 66 17.42 -9.41 -8.77
CA ASP A 66 18.02 -8.98 -10.04
C ASP A 66 17.43 -7.63 -10.53
N PRO A 67 18.24 -6.56 -10.65
CA PRO A 67 17.80 -5.25 -11.12
C PRO A 67 17.39 -5.20 -12.59
N LYS A 68 17.72 -6.21 -13.41
CA LYS A 68 17.32 -6.31 -14.82
C LYS A 68 15.92 -6.90 -14.98
N VAL A 69 15.40 -7.59 -13.96
CA VAL A 69 14.09 -8.25 -14.00
C VAL A 69 13.00 -7.29 -13.54
N LYS A 70 12.12 -6.91 -14.47
CA LYS A 70 10.94 -6.09 -14.16
C LYS A 70 9.78 -6.99 -13.73
N ARG A 71 9.15 -6.66 -12.60
CA ARG A 71 7.96 -7.36 -12.07
C ARG A 71 6.73 -6.49 -12.21
N MET A 72 5.60 -7.12 -12.56
CA MET A 72 4.31 -6.43 -12.58
C MET A 72 3.84 -6.15 -11.15
N ALA A 73 3.45 -4.89 -10.88
CA ALA A 73 2.89 -4.45 -9.61
C ALA A 73 1.54 -3.77 -9.87
N VAL A 74 0.46 -4.41 -9.45
CA VAL A 74 -0.91 -3.91 -9.66
C VAL A 74 -1.33 -3.09 -8.45
N GLU A 75 -1.69 -1.83 -8.67
CA GLU A 75 -2.12 -0.93 -7.59
C GLU A 75 -3.36 -1.48 -6.86
N ALA A 76 -3.27 -1.54 -5.53
CA ALA A 76 -4.32 -2.00 -4.62
C ALA A 76 -4.78 -0.86 -3.70
N GLU A 77 -5.80 -1.11 -2.88
CA GLU A 77 -6.27 -0.10 -1.93
C GLU A 77 -5.20 0.24 -0.87
N ASP A 78 -5.14 1.51 -0.48
CA ASP A 78 -4.27 1.98 0.60
C ASP A 78 -4.62 1.31 1.94
N HIS A 79 -3.59 1.01 2.74
CA HIS A 79 -3.74 0.38 4.06
C HIS A 79 -3.30 1.31 5.20
N PRO A 80 -3.89 1.21 6.40
CA PRO A 80 -3.43 1.98 7.56
C PRO A 80 -2.04 1.53 8.03
N VAL A 81 -1.33 2.41 8.73
CA VAL A 81 0.00 2.18 9.33
C VAL A 81 -0.09 1.52 10.73
N ASP A 82 -1.31 1.28 11.24
CA ASP A 82 -1.59 0.66 12.55
C ASP A 82 -1.15 -0.81 12.68
#